data_AF-A0A2G6GY22-F1
#
_entry.id   AF-A0A2G6GY22-F1
#
_cell.length_a   1.000
_cell.length_b   1.000
_cell.length_c   1.000
_cell.angle_alpha   90.00
_cell.angle_beta   90.00
_cell.angle_gamma   90.00
#
_symmetry.space_group_name_H-M   'P 1'
#
loop_
_entity.id
_entity.type
_entity.pdbx_description
1 polymer ?
#
loop_
_entity_poly.entity_id
_entity_poly.type
_entity_poly.pdbx_seq_one_letter_code
_entity_poly.pdbx_strand_id
1 'polypeptide(L)'
;MKTITPYLLRFTLTAILLTIVFRYVLSYGIAHFATAIIVLAAGTYFVAMFASGWYFGKKDAEYLPILDIGFRFHFSTYLIHNSISLLWIGLGFASKYETIELPLMVSLFWGIGLLLHFIFFLRERKNAINQLDKEELFD
;
A
#
# COMPACT_ATOMS: atom_id res chain seq x y z
N MET A 1 20.18 10.83 -4.47
CA MET A 1 19.10 10.70 -5.48
C MET A 1 17.75 10.66 -4.79
N LYS A 2 16.67 11.10 -5.45
CA LYS A 2 15.34 11.23 -4.85
C LYS A 2 14.64 9.86 -4.76
N THR A 3 14.59 9.25 -3.59
CA THR A 3 13.80 8.03 -3.28
C THR A 3 12.30 8.28 -3.26
N ILE A 4 11.88 9.55 -3.22
CA ILE A 4 10.50 10.00 -3.29
C ILE A 4 10.30 10.68 -4.64
N THR A 5 9.43 10.12 -5.45
CA THR A 5 9.12 10.58 -6.80
C THR A 5 7.72 11.22 -6.83
N PRO A 6 7.43 12.10 -7.81
CA PRO A 6 6.10 12.68 -7.95
C PRO A 6 4.99 11.64 -8.12
N TYR A 7 5.25 10.53 -8.82
CA TYR A 7 4.26 9.45 -9.01
C TYR A 7 4.02 8.65 -7.74
N LEU A 8 5.07 8.36 -6.96
CA LEU A 8 4.90 7.76 -5.63
C LEU A 8 4.05 8.67 -4.73
N LEU A 9 4.29 9.99 -4.72
CA LEU A 9 3.49 10.94 -3.93
C LEU A 9 2.02 10.97 -4.36
N ARG A 10 1.75 10.99 -5.67
CA ARG A 10 0.38 10.94 -6.21
C ARG A 10 -0.30 9.61 -5.88
N PHE A 11 0.42 8.50 -5.95
CA PHE A 11 -0.05 7.20 -5.50
C PHE A 11 -0.37 7.21 -4.00
N THR A 12 0.52 7.71 -3.15
CA THR A 12 0.31 7.84 -1.70
C THR A 12 -0.96 8.63 -1.39
N LEU A 13 -1.15 9.79 -2.04
CA LEU A 13 -2.37 10.59 -1.88
C LEU A 13 -3.63 9.80 -2.30
N THR A 14 -3.56 9.13 -3.45
CA THR A 14 -4.67 8.30 -3.96
C THR A 14 -4.99 7.17 -2.98
N ALA A 15 -3.97 6.46 -2.50
CA ALA A 15 -4.09 5.37 -1.54
C ALA A 15 -4.69 5.85 -0.20
N ILE A 16 -4.30 7.01 0.30
CA ILE A 16 -4.89 7.61 1.52
C ILE A 16 -6.38 7.82 1.32
N LEU A 17 -6.78 8.48 0.22
CA LEU A 17 -8.19 8.78 -0.06
C LEU A 17 -9.01 7.50 -0.22
N LEU A 18 -8.52 6.55 -1.01
CA LEU A 18 -9.18 5.25 -1.20
C LEU A 18 -9.32 4.49 0.12
N THR A 19 -8.29 4.50 0.97
CA THR A 19 -8.31 3.80 2.26
C THR A 19 -9.31 4.44 3.23
N ILE A 20 -9.38 5.78 3.29
CA ILE A 20 -10.37 6.48 4.13
C ILE A 20 -11.79 6.14 3.68
N VAL A 21 -12.08 6.22 2.37
CA VAL A 21 -13.39 5.87 1.82
C VAL A 21 -13.72 4.41 2.11
N PHE A 22 -12.76 3.50 1.89
CA PHE A 22 -12.92 2.09 2.21
C PHE A 22 -13.27 1.87 3.69
N ARG A 23 -12.52 2.48 4.63
CA ARG A 23 -12.78 2.33 6.07
C ARG A 23 -14.16 2.85 6.45
N TYR A 24 -14.56 3.99 5.90
CA TYR A 24 -15.91 4.53 6.13
C TYR A 24 -17.00 3.54 5.68
N VAL A 25 -16.95 3.08 4.43
CA VAL A 25 -17.96 2.17 3.87
C VAL A 25 -17.94 0.80 4.55
N LEU A 26 -16.75 0.30 4.91
CA LEU A 26 -16.59 -0.95 5.64
C LEU A 26 -17.22 -0.86 7.03
N SER A 27 -16.88 0.18 7.81
CA SER A 27 -17.46 0.38 9.15
C SER A 27 -18.97 0.52 9.09
N TYR A 28 -19.51 1.24 8.10
CA TYR A 28 -20.95 1.32 7.86
C TYR A 28 -21.54 -0.07 7.57
N GLY A 29 -20.97 -0.82 6.64
CA GLY A 29 -21.43 -2.17 6.29
C GLY A 29 -21.44 -3.11 7.49
N ILE A 30 -20.40 -3.07 8.32
CA ILE A 30 -20.31 -3.87 9.56
C ILE A 30 -21.36 -3.42 10.58
N ALA A 31 -21.56 -2.12 10.79
CA ALA A 31 -22.54 -1.59 11.75
C ALA A 31 -23.98 -2.01 11.43
N HIS A 32 -24.29 -2.20 10.15
CA HIS A 32 -25.62 -2.57 9.66
C HIS A 32 -25.74 -4.06 9.26
N PHE A 33 -24.72 -4.88 9.53
CA PHE A 33 -24.67 -6.29 9.12
C PHE A 33 -24.94 -6.49 7.61
N ALA A 34 -24.57 -5.51 6.79
CA ALA A 34 -24.83 -5.48 5.36
C ALA A 34 -23.69 -6.16 4.59
N THR A 35 -23.70 -7.50 4.55
CA THR A 35 -22.64 -8.30 3.90
C THR A 35 -22.36 -7.89 2.47
N ALA A 36 -23.39 -7.55 1.68
CA ALA A 36 -23.20 -7.09 0.31
C ALA A 36 -22.34 -5.80 0.24
N ILE A 37 -22.56 -4.86 1.15
CA ILE A 37 -21.77 -3.61 1.21
C ILE A 37 -20.33 -3.92 1.59
N ILE A 38 -20.11 -4.81 2.56
CA ILE A 38 -18.76 -5.21 2.99
C ILE A 38 -17.98 -5.83 1.82
N VAL A 39 -18.60 -6.78 1.10
CA VAL A 39 -17.97 -7.46 -0.04
C VAL A 39 -17.70 -6.49 -1.18
N LEU A 40 -18.66 -5.62 -1.52
CA LEU A 40 -18.49 -4.64 -2.58
C LEU A 40 -17.43 -3.59 -2.23
N ALA A 41 -17.35 -3.15 -0.98
CA ALA A 41 -16.33 -2.23 -0.51
C ALA A 41 -14.93 -2.85 -0.62
N ALA A 42 -14.77 -4.10 -0.16
CA ALA A 42 -13.50 -4.82 -0.26
C ALA A 42 -13.07 -5.05 -1.72
N GLY A 43 -13.99 -5.53 -2.57
CA GLY A 43 -13.71 -5.77 -3.99
C GLY A 43 -13.35 -4.49 -4.75
N THR A 44 -14.13 -3.42 -4.55
CA THR A 44 -13.87 -2.12 -5.20
C THR A 44 -12.55 -1.52 -4.73
N TYR A 45 -12.27 -1.58 -3.42
CA TYR A 45 -11.00 -1.11 -2.86
C TYR A 45 -9.81 -1.88 -3.43
N PHE A 46 -9.90 -3.21 -3.51
CA PHE A 46 -8.86 -4.05 -4.11
C PHE A 46 -8.57 -3.65 -5.58
N VAL A 47 -9.61 -3.55 -6.41
CA VAL A 47 -9.46 -3.20 -7.83
C VAL A 47 -8.88 -1.79 -7.98
N ALA A 48 -9.38 -0.82 -7.22
CA ALA A 48 -8.91 0.56 -7.28
C ALA A 48 -7.45 0.70 -6.85
N MET A 49 -7.06 0.04 -5.75
CA MET A 49 -5.67 0.03 -5.28
C MET A 49 -4.73 -0.66 -6.26
N PHE A 50 -5.14 -1.79 -6.83
CA PHE A 50 -4.37 -2.50 -7.84
C PHE A 50 -4.18 -1.65 -9.10
N ALA A 51 -5.25 -1.08 -9.65
CA ALA A 51 -5.18 -0.22 -10.84
C ALA A 51 -4.33 1.03 -10.60
N SER A 52 -4.46 1.66 -9.42
CA SER A 52 -3.66 2.81 -9.02
C SER A 52 -2.17 2.46 -8.92
N GLY A 53 -1.84 1.37 -8.20
CA GLY A 53 -0.46 0.90 -8.05
C GLY A 53 0.18 0.54 -9.39
N TRP A 54 -0.57 -0.15 -10.26
CA TRP A 54 -0.13 -0.49 -11.62
C TRP A 54 0.16 0.76 -12.46
N TYR A 55 -0.79 1.71 -12.50
CA TYR A 55 -0.66 2.94 -13.29
C TYR A 55 0.51 3.80 -12.82
N PHE A 56 0.57 4.12 -11.52
CA PHE A 56 1.61 4.98 -10.99
C PHE A 56 2.97 4.27 -10.94
N GLY A 57 3.02 2.96 -10.69
CA GLY A 57 4.26 2.18 -10.72
C GLY A 57 4.88 2.16 -12.11
N LYS A 58 4.08 1.94 -13.16
CA LYS A 58 4.55 2.03 -14.55
C LYS A 58 5.08 3.43 -14.88
N LYS A 59 4.36 4.48 -14.48
CA LYS A 59 4.79 5.87 -14.69
C LYS A 59 6.05 6.24 -13.92
N ASP A 60 6.23 5.67 -12.73
CA ASP A 60 7.45 5.86 -11.95
C ASP A 60 8.67 5.23 -12.63
N ALA A 61 8.49 4.03 -13.18
CA ALA A 61 9.53 3.32 -13.93
C ALA A 61 9.97 4.07 -15.18
N GLU A 62 9.02 4.63 -15.93
CA GLU A 62 9.30 5.47 -17.10
C GLU A 62 10.00 6.80 -16.71
N TYR A 63 9.77 7.31 -15.50
CA TYR A 63 10.31 8.60 -15.05
C TYR A 63 11.72 8.50 -14.47
N LEU A 64 11.97 7.47 -13.66
CA LEU A 64 13.27 7.22 -13.08
C LEU A 64 13.37 5.70 -12.85
N PRO A 65 14.14 4.96 -13.66
CA PRO A 65 14.28 3.50 -13.57
C PRO A 65 15.12 3.13 -12.36
N ILE A 66 14.63 3.46 -11.16
CA ILE A 66 15.26 3.07 -9.90
C ILE A 66 15.06 1.56 -9.76
N LEU A 67 16.11 0.88 -9.32
CA LEU A 67 16.06 -0.50 -8.88
C LEU A 67 14.89 -0.75 -7.90
N ASP A 68 14.04 -1.71 -8.25
CA ASP A 68 12.90 -2.22 -7.47
C ASP A 68 11.92 -1.14 -6.97
N ILE A 69 11.18 -0.60 -7.93
CA ILE A 69 10.03 0.28 -7.72
C ILE A 69 8.93 -0.42 -6.92
N GLY A 70 8.79 -1.74 -7.09
CA GLY A 70 7.76 -2.55 -6.44
C GLY A 70 7.79 -2.39 -4.92
N PHE A 71 8.98 -2.48 -4.32
CA PHE A 71 9.12 -2.33 -2.86
C PHE A 71 8.55 -1.01 -2.34
N ARG A 72 8.86 0.11 -2.99
CA ARG A 72 8.45 1.46 -2.53
C ARG A 72 6.93 1.61 -2.52
N PHE A 73 6.26 1.06 -3.52
CA PHE A 73 4.80 1.09 -3.62
C PHE A 73 4.15 0.13 -2.60
N HIS A 74 4.67 -1.08 -2.44
CA HIS A 74 4.18 -2.02 -1.43
C HIS A 74 4.37 -1.51 0.00
N PHE A 75 5.54 -0.93 0.29
CA PHE A 75 5.84 -0.32 1.58
C PHE A 75 4.91 0.85 1.89
N SER A 76 4.68 1.74 0.91
CA SER A 76 3.74 2.85 1.06
C SER A 76 2.32 2.37 1.31
N THR A 77 1.86 1.36 0.56
CA THR A 77 0.54 0.76 0.73
C THR A 77 0.37 0.17 2.13
N TYR A 78 1.38 -0.58 2.59
CA TYR A 78 1.41 -1.16 3.93
C TYR A 78 1.27 -0.10 5.02
N LEU A 79 2.07 0.96 4.96
CA LEU A 79 2.01 2.03 5.96
C LEU A 79 0.65 2.71 5.95
N ILE A 80 0.17 3.13 4.77
CA ILE A 80 -1.09 3.87 4.64
C ILE A 80 -2.26 3.05 5.16
N HIS A 81 -2.39 1.80 4.69
CA HIS A 81 -3.52 0.96 5.05
C HIS A 81 -3.57 0.66 6.55
N ASN A 82 -2.44 0.25 7.13
CA ASN A 82 -2.38 -0.11 8.55
C ASN A 82 -2.50 1.13 9.44
N SER A 83 -1.81 2.23 9.13
CA SER A 83 -1.91 3.46 9.92
C SER A 83 -3.33 4.03 9.89
N ILE A 84 -3.97 4.11 8.72
CA ILE A 84 -5.35 4.60 8.65
C ILE A 84 -6.31 3.64 9.37
N SER A 85 -6.14 2.32 9.23
CA SER A 85 -7.02 1.37 9.93
C SER A 85 -6.90 1.48 11.45
N LEU A 86 -5.68 1.58 11.98
CA LEU A 86 -5.45 1.76 13.41
C LEU A 86 -5.95 3.11 13.92
N LEU A 87 -5.71 4.20 13.17
CA LEU A 87 -6.24 5.52 13.51
C LEU A 87 -7.77 5.54 13.46
N TRP A 88 -8.39 4.88 12.48
CA TRP A 88 -9.84 4.82 12.33
C TRP A 88 -10.51 4.20 13.56
N ILE A 89 -9.93 3.10 14.07
CA ILE A 89 -10.41 2.46 15.30
C ILE A 89 -10.05 3.32 16.52
N GLY A 90 -8.80 3.77 16.64
CA GLY A 90 -8.30 4.51 17.81
C GLY A 90 -8.99 5.87 18.02
N LEU A 91 -9.47 6.50 16.94
CA LEU A 91 -10.24 7.75 17.00
C LEU A 91 -11.76 7.53 17.18
N GLY A 92 -12.22 6.27 17.26
CA GLY A 92 -13.63 5.94 17.47
C GLY A 92 -14.52 6.06 16.23
N PHE A 93 -13.95 6.06 15.03
CA PHE A 93 -14.73 6.09 13.77
C PHE A 93 -15.21 4.70 13.32
N ALA A 94 -14.70 3.63 13.95
CA ALA A 94 -15.06 2.26 13.63
C ALA A 94 -16.44 1.88 14.17
N SER A 95 -17.03 0.84 13.57
CA SER A 95 -18.23 0.21 14.11
C SER A 95 -17.96 -0.41 15.48
N LYS A 96 -18.98 -0.47 16.35
CA LYS A 96 -18.88 -1.12 17.67
C LYS A 96 -18.58 -2.63 17.61
N TYR A 97 -18.66 -3.24 16.43
CA TYR A 97 -18.35 -4.65 16.19
C TYR A 97 -16.92 -4.85 15.65
N GLU A 98 -16.18 -3.78 15.39
CA GLU A 98 -14.78 -3.87 14.99
C GLU A 98 -13.88 -3.85 16.22
N THR A 99 -12.84 -4.67 16.19
CA THR A 99 -11.84 -4.75 17.27
C THR A 99 -10.46 -4.42 16.73
N ILE A 100 -9.57 -3.93 17.61
CA ILE A 100 -8.23 -3.48 17.22
C ILE A 100 -7.28 -4.66 16.91
N GLU A 101 -7.56 -5.84 17.46
CA GLU A 101 -6.75 -7.05 17.31
C GLU A 101 -6.66 -7.48 15.85
N LEU A 102 -7.76 -7.35 15.09
CA LEU A 102 -7.79 -7.79 13.69
C LEU A 102 -6.84 -6.96 12.81
N PRO A 103 -6.88 -5.61 12.77
CA PRO A 103 -5.90 -4.83 12.03
C PRO A 103 -4.46 -5.01 12.51
N LEU A 104 -4.23 -5.21 13.82
CA LEU A 104 -2.89 -5.50 14.34
C LEU A 104 -2.38 -6.85 13.80
N MET A 105 -3.21 -7.88 13.84
CA MET A 105 -2.87 -9.19 13.28
C MET A 105 -2.59 -9.12 11.77
N VAL A 106 -3.43 -8.41 11.01
CA VAL A 106 -3.22 -8.17 9.57
C VAL A 106 -1.90 -7.45 9.33
N SER A 107 -1.61 -6.39 10.08
CA SER A 107 -0.36 -5.64 9.98
C SER A 107 0.85 -6.54 10.26
N LEU A 108 0.78 -7.42 11.25
CA LEU A 108 1.87 -8.34 11.58
C LEU A 108 2.12 -9.35 10.46
N PHE A 109 1.09 -10.06 9.99
CA PHE A 109 1.25 -11.05 8.92
C PHE A 109 1.70 -10.43 7.60
N TRP A 110 1.11 -9.30 7.21
CA TRP A 110 1.55 -8.58 6.02
C TRP A 110 2.97 -8.01 6.20
N GLY A 111 3.32 -7.55 7.40
CA GLY A 111 4.64 -7.06 7.73
C GLY A 111 5.75 -8.10 7.51
N ILE A 112 5.48 -9.39 7.77
CA ILE A 112 6.41 -10.48 7.46
C ILE A 112 6.66 -10.56 5.95
N GLY A 113 5.61 -10.52 5.13
CA GLY A 113 5.75 -10.52 3.66
C GLY A 113 6.53 -9.31 3.15
N LEU A 114 6.27 -8.13 3.73
CA LEU A 114 6.99 -6.91 3.39
C LEU A 114 8.47 -6.96 3.81
N LEU A 115 8.78 -7.58 4.94
CA LEU A 115 10.16 -7.79 5.39
C LEU A 115 10.92 -8.70 4.42
N LEU A 116 10.29 -9.78 3.92
CA LEU A 116 10.88 -10.63 2.90
C LEU A 116 11.16 -9.82 1.62
N HIS A 117 10.20 -9.02 1.15
CA HIS A 117 10.40 -8.13 0.01
C HIS A 117 11.55 -7.13 0.22
N PHE A 118 11.68 -6.59 1.44
CA PHE A 118 12.78 -5.70 1.80
C PHE A 118 14.14 -6.40 1.76
N ILE A 119 14.22 -7.67 2.18
CA ILE A 119 15.45 -8.46 2.10
C ILE A 119 15.86 -8.66 0.63
N PHE A 120 14.92 -8.96 -0.26
CA PHE A 120 15.20 -9.05 -1.70
C PHE A 120 15.66 -7.71 -2.27
N PHE A 121 14.97 -6.62 -1.95
CA PHE A 121 15.38 -5.26 -2.31
C PHE A 121 16.84 -4.96 -1.91
N LEU A 122 17.23 -5.30 -0.68
CA LEU A 122 18.61 -5.10 -0.19
C LEU A 122 19.65 -5.96 -0.92
N ARG A 123 19.27 -7.15 -1.39
CA ARG A 123 20.15 -8.02 -2.18
C ARG A 123 20.38 -7.44 -3.57
N GLU A 124 19.31 -7.10 -4.27
CA GLU A 124 19.38 -6.49 -5.61
C GLU A 124 20.17 -5.19 -5.58
N ARG A 125 20.01 -4.38 -4.53
CA ARG A 125 20.74 -3.11 -4.38
C ARG A 125 22.27 -3.25 -4.43
N LYS A 126 22.82 -4.40 -4.04
CA LYS A 126 24.27 -4.67 -4.12
C LYS A 126 24.77 -4.77 -5.57
N ASN A 127 23.88 -5.10 -6.49
CA ASN A 127 24.17 -5.20 -7.90
C ASN A 127 23.94 -3.89 -8.65
N ALA A 128 23.46 -2.83 -7.99
CA ALA A 128 23.21 -1.53 -8.60
C ALA A 128 24.37 -0.54 -8.38
N ILE A 129 24.61 0.35 -9.35
CA ILE A 129 25.44 1.56 -9.18
C ILE A 129 24.49 2.75 -9.12
N ASN A 130 24.54 3.54 -8.05
CA ASN A 130 23.60 4.66 -7.82
C ASN A 130 22.11 4.25 -7.89
N GLN A 131 21.75 3.01 -7.52
CA GLN A 131 20.40 2.44 -7.65
C GLN A 131 19.88 2.28 -9.09
N LEU A 132 20.77 2.34 -10.08
CA LEU A 132 20.50 1.88 -11.44
C LEU A 132 21.10 0.48 -11.60
N ASP A 133 20.42 -0.38 -12.35
CA ASP A 133 20.96 -1.70 -12.65
C ASP A 133 22.28 -1.55 -13.42
N LYS A 134 23.28 -2.37 -13.09
CA LYS A 134 24.57 -2.36 -13.80
C LYS A 134 24.39 -2.79 -15.25
N GLU A 135 23.48 -3.73 -15.52
CA GLU A 135 23.24 -4.21 -16.88
C GLU A 135 22.71 -3.07 -17.77
N GLU A 136 21.73 -2.29 -17.28
CA GLU A 136 21.20 -1.12 -17.99
C GLU A 136 22.19 0.03 -18.19
N LEU A 137 23.30 0.07 -17.43
CA LEU A 137 24.30 1.13 -17.52
C LEU A 137 25.40 0.86 -18.54
N PHE A 138 25.63 -0.40 -18.90
CA PHE A 138 26.76 -0.83 -19.74
C PHE A 138 26.33 -1.55 -21.03
N ASP A 139 25.02 -1.68 -21.27
CA ASP A 139 24.41 -1.96 -22.58
C ASP A 139 24.18 -0.68 -23.40
#